data_AF-A0A7L3MSH5-F1
#
_entry.id   AF-A0A7L3MSH5-F1
#
_cell.length_a   1.000
_cell.length_b   1.000
_cell.length_c   1.000
_cell.angle_alpha   90.00
_cell.angle_beta   90.00
_cell.angle_gamma   90.00
#
_symmetry.space_group_name_H-M   'P 1'
#
loop_
_entity.id
_entity.type
_entity.pdbx_description
1 polymer ?
#
loop_
_entity_poly.entity_id
_entity_poly.type
_entity_poly.pdbx_seq_one_letter_code
_entity_poly.pdbx_strand_id
1 'polypeptide(L)'
;QLPDAGLCTQDSDCSKGKYSRQGQGLMTGKCVHFNSTVKTCEIFGWCPVEVDYHVPSPALLSEAEKFTLFIKNSITFPKFKVSRRNLVESVTKQYLKKCTYHKGTDSLCPVFELGYIVKESGQNFTFLAVK
;
A
#
# COMPACT_ATOMS: atom_id res chain seq x y z
N GLN A 1 -18.61 4.69 1.09
CA GLN A 1 -19.16 3.62 0.22
C GLN A 1 -20.21 2.89 1.05
N LEU A 2 -21.37 2.57 0.49
CA LEU A 2 -22.36 1.75 1.19
C LEU A 2 -21.79 0.35 1.44
N PRO A 3 -22.21 -0.38 2.48
CA PRO A 3 -21.81 -1.77 2.65
C PRO A 3 -22.12 -2.56 1.37
N ASP A 4 -21.17 -3.37 0.91
CA ASP A 4 -21.32 -4.12 -0.35
C ASP A 4 -22.38 -5.23 -0.25
N ALA A 5 -22.96 -5.41 0.93
CA ALA A 5 -24.17 -6.17 1.16
C ALA A 5 -25.43 -5.55 0.51
N GLY A 6 -25.36 -4.29 0.05
CA GLY A 6 -26.41 -3.61 -0.70
C GLY A 6 -27.50 -2.99 0.18
N LEU A 7 -28.29 -2.09 -0.41
CA LEU A 7 -29.46 -1.50 0.23
C LEU A 7 -30.61 -2.51 0.28
N CYS A 8 -31.40 -2.46 1.36
CA CYS A 8 -32.60 -3.27 1.49
C CYS A 8 -33.73 -2.47 2.14
N THR A 9 -34.96 -2.94 1.97
CA THR A 9 -36.13 -2.40 2.66
C THR A 9 -36.76 -3.42 3.61
N GLN A 10 -36.69 -4.69 3.24
CA GLN A 10 -37.25 -5.85 3.95
C GLN A 10 -36.35 -7.09 3.81
N ASP A 11 -36.53 -8.08 4.67
CA ASP A 11 -35.68 -9.28 4.75
C ASP A 11 -35.63 -10.08 3.44
N SER A 12 -36.71 -10.09 2.65
CA SER A 12 -36.74 -10.81 1.37
C SER A 12 -35.76 -10.25 0.32
N ASP A 13 -35.34 -8.99 0.48
CA ASP A 13 -34.36 -8.36 -0.39
C ASP A 13 -32.95 -8.97 -0.17
N CYS A 14 -32.76 -9.63 0.97
CA CYS A 14 -31.50 -10.23 1.41
C CYS A 14 -31.54 -11.75 1.20
N SER A 15 -30.85 -12.24 0.17
CA SER A 15 -30.79 -13.68 -0.11
C SER A 15 -29.86 -14.41 0.86
N LYS A 16 -30.42 -15.17 1.81
CA LYS A 16 -29.63 -15.96 2.77
C LYS A 16 -28.64 -16.90 2.08
N GLY A 17 -27.40 -16.91 2.56
CA GLY A 17 -26.32 -17.74 2.01
C GLY A 17 -25.70 -17.21 0.71
N LYS A 18 -26.16 -16.07 0.20
CA LYS A 18 -25.52 -15.38 -0.92
C LYS A 18 -24.32 -14.59 -0.41
N TYR A 19 -23.23 -14.60 -1.17
CA TYR A 19 -22.07 -13.74 -0.94
C TYR A 19 -21.72 -13.00 -2.23
N SER A 20 -21.07 -11.84 -2.08
CA SER A 20 -20.46 -11.10 -3.20
C SER A 20 -18.96 -11.32 -3.15
N ARG A 21 -18.30 -11.47 -4.32
CA ARG A 21 -16.82 -11.53 -4.39
C ARG A 21 -16.17 -10.24 -3.89
N GLN A 22 -16.86 -9.12 -4.01
CA GLN A 22 -16.44 -7.81 -3.52
C GLN A 22 -17.04 -7.51 -2.14
N GLY A 23 -17.84 -8.42 -1.57
CA GLY A 23 -18.54 -8.19 -0.31
C GLY A 23 -17.73 -8.62 0.91
N GLN A 24 -18.13 -8.10 2.08
CA GLN A 24 -17.43 -8.35 3.35
C GLN A 24 -17.92 -9.58 4.12
N GLY A 25 -18.84 -10.37 3.56
CA GLY A 25 -19.38 -11.56 4.23
C GLY A 25 -20.55 -12.23 3.50
N LEU A 26 -21.11 -13.24 4.18
CA LEU A 26 -22.24 -14.05 3.70
C LEU A 26 -23.56 -13.48 4.22
N MET A 27 -24.53 -13.20 3.35
CA MET A 27 -25.83 -12.65 3.77
C MET A 27 -26.58 -13.62 4.69
N THR A 28 -27.05 -13.13 5.84
CA THR A 28 -27.84 -13.93 6.80
C THR A 28 -29.31 -14.05 6.37
N GLY A 29 -29.76 -13.12 5.51
CA GLY A 29 -31.13 -12.98 5.05
C GLY A 29 -31.95 -11.94 5.80
N LYS A 30 -31.34 -11.12 6.68
CA LYS A 30 -32.02 -10.05 7.39
C LYS A 30 -31.68 -8.67 6.83
N CYS A 31 -32.66 -7.78 6.80
CA CYS A 31 -32.50 -6.37 6.45
C CYS A 31 -32.44 -5.52 7.71
N VAL A 32 -31.26 -4.97 8.03
CA VAL A 32 -30.98 -4.28 9.29
C VAL A 32 -30.63 -2.82 9.07
N HIS A 33 -30.82 -1.98 10.09
CA HIS A 33 -30.44 -0.57 10.04
C HIS A 33 -28.91 -0.43 10.10
N PHE A 34 -28.33 0.16 9.04
CA PHE A 34 -26.94 0.60 9.05
C PHE A 34 -26.81 1.95 9.78
N ASN A 35 -27.74 2.86 9.53
CA ASN A 35 -27.89 4.11 10.27
C ASN A 35 -29.39 4.52 10.34
N SER A 36 -29.69 5.73 10.80
CA SER A 36 -31.06 6.22 10.95
C SER A 36 -31.88 6.26 9.65
N THR A 37 -31.21 6.36 8.50
CA THR A 37 -31.85 6.60 7.19
C THR A 37 -31.68 5.42 6.23
N VAL A 38 -30.67 4.58 6.46
CA VAL A 38 -30.22 3.53 5.52
C VAL A 38 -30.31 2.16 6.18
N LYS A 39 -30.92 1.21 5.47
CA LYS A 39 -30.92 -0.22 5.79
C LYS A 39 -30.06 -1.00 4.79
N THR A 40 -29.41 -2.05 5.27
CA THR A 40 -28.55 -2.94 4.47
C THR A 40 -28.74 -4.39 4.90
N CYS A 41 -28.35 -5.34 4.05
CA CYS A 41 -28.40 -6.74 4.40
C CYS A 41 -27.35 -7.09 5.46
N GLU A 42 -27.79 -7.77 6.52
CA GLU A 42 -26.91 -8.32 7.55
C GLU A 42 -26.04 -9.43 6.94
N ILE A 43 -24.76 -9.43 7.31
CA ILE A 43 -23.79 -10.42 6.87
C ILE A 43 -23.17 -11.15 8.06
N PHE A 44 -22.81 -12.41 7.84
CA PHE A 44 -21.89 -13.16 8.66
C PHE A 44 -20.47 -12.97 8.10
N GLY A 45 -19.63 -12.28 8.86
CA GLY A 45 -18.27 -11.89 8.45
C GLY A 45 -17.52 -11.20 9.59
N TRP A 46 -16.45 -10.49 9.24
CA TRP A 46 -15.72 -9.67 10.22
C TRP A 46 -16.49 -8.38 10.51
N CYS A 47 -16.79 -8.14 11.79
CA CYS A 47 -17.55 -6.98 12.25
C CYS A 47 -16.75 -6.18 13.30
N PRO A 48 -16.76 -4.83 13.25
CA PRO A 48 -17.46 -3.99 12.27
C PRO A 48 -16.79 -4.04 10.89
N VAL A 49 -17.58 -3.75 9.84
CA VAL A 49 -17.09 -3.64 8.47
C VAL A 49 -16.24 -2.37 8.32
N GLU A 50 -15.19 -2.44 7.51
CA GLU A 50 -14.28 -1.33 7.23
C GLU A 50 -15.00 -0.12 6.59
N VAL A 51 -14.48 1.07 6.88
CA VAL A 51 -15.05 2.35 6.43
C VAL A 51 -14.05 3.06 5.50
N ASP A 52 -14.03 2.65 4.23
CA ASP A 52 -13.00 3.06 3.25
C ASP A 52 -13.19 4.45 2.61
N TYR A 53 -14.19 5.24 3.02
CA TYR A 53 -14.45 6.52 2.35
C TYR A 53 -13.51 7.65 2.75
N HIS A 54 -12.88 7.56 3.93
CA HIS A 54 -12.04 8.63 4.45
C HIS A 54 -10.57 8.23 4.38
N VAL A 55 -9.90 8.69 3.33
CA VAL A 55 -8.44 8.63 3.23
C VAL A 55 -7.87 9.92 3.84
N PRO A 56 -7.05 9.85 4.90
CA PRO A 56 -6.48 11.05 5.52
C PRO A 56 -5.66 11.88 4.53
N SER A 57 -5.86 13.21 4.59
CA SER A 57 -5.07 14.19 3.85
C SER A 57 -4.67 15.32 4.82
N PRO A 58 -3.36 15.48 5.14
CA PRO A 58 -2.22 14.79 4.55
C PRO A 58 -2.16 13.30 4.91
N ALA A 59 -1.37 12.54 4.14
CA ALA A 59 -1.18 11.10 4.37
C ALA A 59 -0.75 10.83 5.81
N LEU A 60 -1.38 9.84 6.46
CA LEU A 60 -1.09 9.49 7.85
C LEU A 60 0.38 9.14 8.10
N LEU A 61 1.02 8.51 7.11
CA LEU A 61 2.43 8.12 7.15
C LEU A 61 3.31 9.05 6.30
N SER A 62 3.10 10.36 6.38
CA SER A 62 3.90 11.35 5.65
C SER A 62 5.40 11.23 5.94
N GLU A 63 5.78 10.87 7.16
CA GLU A 63 7.18 10.64 7.56
C GLU A 63 7.86 9.48 6.83
N ALA A 64 7.10 8.64 6.11
CA ALA A 64 7.66 7.63 5.23
C ALA A 64 8.52 8.25 4.11
N GLU A 65 8.35 9.54 3.78
CA GLU A 65 9.22 10.25 2.85
C GLU A 65 10.70 10.13 3.23
N LYS A 66 11.00 10.10 4.54
CA LYS A 66 12.36 10.05 5.09
C LYS A 66 12.89 8.62 5.25
N PHE A 67 12.10 7.60 4.92
CA PHE A 67 12.57 6.22 5.00
C PHE A 67 13.59 5.93 3.91
N THR A 68 14.47 4.98 4.20
CA THR A 68 15.50 4.55 3.26
C THR A 68 15.26 3.14 2.74
N LEU A 69 15.55 2.94 1.46
CA LEU A 69 15.50 1.66 0.76
C LEU A 69 16.91 1.22 0.40
N PHE A 70 17.33 0.06 0.89
CA PHE A 70 18.58 -0.57 0.48
C PHE A 70 18.35 -1.52 -0.71
N ILE A 71 18.82 -1.14 -1.90
CA ILE A 71 18.61 -1.90 -3.13
C ILE A 71 19.85 -2.76 -3.39
N LYS A 72 19.69 -4.09 -3.34
CA LYS A 72 20.72 -5.05 -3.72
C LYS A 72 20.44 -5.56 -5.13
N ASN A 73 21.37 -5.29 -6.04
CA ASN A 73 21.30 -5.79 -7.40
C ASN A 73 22.51 -6.67 -7.71
N SER A 74 22.26 -7.86 -8.26
CA SER A 74 23.27 -8.80 -8.71
C SER A 74 22.95 -9.19 -10.15
N ILE A 75 23.94 -9.08 -11.02
CA ILE A 75 23.83 -9.45 -12.43
C ILE A 75 24.86 -10.52 -12.76
N THR A 76 24.51 -11.41 -13.67
CA THR A 76 25.43 -12.42 -14.20
C THR A 76 25.37 -12.38 -15.71
N PHE A 77 26.53 -12.38 -16.34
CA PHE A 77 26.72 -12.49 -17.78
C PHE A 77 27.17 -13.93 -18.09
N PRO A 78 26.24 -14.87 -18.40
CA PRO A 78 26.55 -16.29 -18.44
C PRO A 78 27.58 -16.65 -19.52
N LYS A 79 27.47 -16.02 -20.69
CA LYS A 79 28.39 -16.21 -21.82
C LYS A 79 29.85 -15.93 -21.43
N PHE A 80 30.08 -14.92 -20.60
CA PHE A 80 31.41 -14.51 -20.16
C PHE A 80 31.80 -15.12 -18.81
N LYS A 81 30.89 -15.86 -18.15
CA LYS A 81 31.08 -16.42 -16.81
C LYS A 81 31.47 -15.35 -15.77
N VAL A 82 30.90 -14.15 -15.90
CA VAL A 82 31.17 -13.03 -15.00
C VAL A 82 29.92 -12.67 -14.21
N SER A 83 30.05 -12.54 -12.89
CA SER A 83 29.01 -11.98 -12.03
C SER A 83 29.47 -10.64 -11.44
N ARG A 84 28.53 -9.71 -11.30
CA ARG A 84 28.74 -8.37 -10.73
C ARG A 84 27.59 -8.03 -9.77
N ARG A 85 27.86 -7.10 -8.85
CA ARG A 85 26.90 -6.56 -7.89
C ARG A 85 27.02 -5.04 -7.90
N ASN A 86 25.95 -4.35 -7.51
CA ASN A 86 26.01 -2.89 -7.27
C ASN A 86 26.77 -2.52 -5.98
N LEU A 87 27.19 -3.50 -5.20
CA LEU A 87 28.15 -3.36 -4.10
C LEU A 87 29.57 -3.53 -4.65
N VAL A 88 30.09 -2.48 -5.28
CA VAL A 88 31.46 -2.45 -5.81
C VAL A 88 32.50 -2.41 -4.69
N GLU A 89 33.77 -2.67 -5.01
CA GLU A 89 34.84 -2.84 -4.01
C GLU A 89 35.04 -1.62 -3.09
N SER A 90 34.77 -0.41 -3.58
CA SER A 90 34.82 0.83 -2.78
C SER A 90 33.67 0.98 -1.77
N VAL A 91 32.61 0.18 -1.89
CA VAL A 91 31.43 0.19 -1.00
C VAL A 91 31.70 -0.71 0.21
N THR A 92 32.29 -0.13 1.26
CA THR A 92 32.61 -0.85 2.49
C THR A 92 31.44 -0.94 3.46
N LYS A 93 31.55 -1.83 4.47
CA LYS A 93 30.56 -1.90 5.56
C LYS A 93 30.47 -0.60 6.36
N GLN A 94 31.58 0.12 6.57
CA GLN A 94 31.53 1.41 7.24
C GLN A 94 30.82 2.46 6.40
N TYR A 95 31.05 2.45 5.07
CA TYR A 95 30.38 3.35 4.14
C TYR A 95 28.86 3.10 4.13
N LEU A 96 28.41 1.85 3.99
CA LEU A 96 26.99 1.48 3.97
C LEU A 96 26.21 1.87 5.24
N LYS A 97 26.88 2.03 6.38
CA LYS A 97 26.23 2.46 7.63
C LYS A 97 25.88 3.95 7.64
N LYS A 98 26.49 4.75 6.76
CA LYS A 98 26.41 6.21 6.78
C LYS A 98 25.94 6.81 5.47
N CYS A 99 26.11 6.11 4.35
CA CYS A 99 25.81 6.66 3.05
C CYS A 99 24.28 6.68 2.81
N THR A 100 23.86 7.72 2.10
CA THR A 100 22.57 7.80 1.40
C THR A 100 22.89 8.26 -0.02
N TYR A 101 22.25 7.65 -1.01
CA TYR A 101 22.48 7.93 -2.42
C TYR A 101 22.22 9.39 -2.73
N HIS A 102 23.16 9.98 -3.47
CA HIS A 102 22.98 11.26 -4.11
C HIS A 102 23.83 11.30 -5.38
N LYS A 103 23.23 11.76 -6.48
CA LYS A 103 23.84 11.72 -7.83
C LYS A 103 25.24 12.34 -7.92
N GLY A 104 25.51 13.39 -7.13
CA GLY A 104 26.79 14.11 -7.15
C GLY A 104 27.81 13.66 -6.10
N THR A 105 27.37 13.30 -4.90
CA THR A 105 28.27 13.09 -3.74
C THR A 105 28.46 11.61 -3.42
N ASP A 106 27.41 10.79 -3.57
CA ASP A 106 27.34 9.41 -3.11
C ASP A 106 26.69 8.51 -4.17
N SER A 107 27.15 8.63 -5.41
CA SER A 107 26.57 7.96 -6.58
C SER A 107 26.72 6.43 -6.57
N LEU A 108 27.57 5.89 -5.69
CA LEU A 108 27.76 4.45 -5.48
C LEU A 108 27.00 3.91 -4.26
N CYS A 109 26.35 4.77 -3.47
CA CYS A 109 25.57 4.31 -2.32
C CYS A 109 24.30 3.59 -2.78
N PRO A 110 24.01 2.36 -2.31
CA PRO A 110 22.81 1.63 -2.72
C PRO A 110 21.62 1.86 -1.78
N VAL A 111 21.70 2.83 -0.87
CA VAL A 111 20.67 3.18 0.11
C VAL A 111 20.03 4.49 -0.31
N PHE A 112 18.74 4.50 -0.63
CA PHE A 112 18.05 5.64 -1.22
C PHE A 112 16.95 6.14 -0.29
N GLU A 113 16.82 7.46 -0.13
CA GLU A 113 15.65 8.04 0.55
C GLU A 113 14.42 7.98 -0.38
N LEU A 114 13.25 7.63 0.17
CA LEU A 114 12.01 7.55 -0.61
C LEU A 114 11.64 8.89 -1.23
N GLY A 115 11.74 9.98 -0.47
CA GLY A 115 11.52 11.34 -0.96
C GLY A 115 12.48 11.71 -2.09
N TYR A 116 13.74 11.30 -2.01
CA TYR A 116 14.73 11.51 -3.08
C TYR A 116 14.31 10.81 -4.38
N ILE A 117 13.92 9.53 -4.32
CA ILE A 117 13.47 8.77 -5.50
C ILE A 117 12.25 9.45 -6.15
N VAL A 118 11.27 9.82 -5.34
CA VAL A 118 10.04 10.47 -5.83
C VAL A 118 10.35 11.82 -6.47
N LYS A 119 11.19 12.63 -5.83
CA LYS A 119 11.61 13.93 -6.35
C LYS A 119 12.38 13.81 -7.68
N GLU A 120 13.32 12.88 -7.79
CA GLU A 120 14.07 12.65 -9.03
C GLU A 120 13.20 12.11 -10.17
N SER A 121 12.03 11.52 -9.87
CA SER A 121 11.01 11.16 -10.87
C SER A 121 10.16 12.34 -11.36
N GLY A 122 10.36 13.55 -10.81
CA GLY A 122 9.57 14.74 -11.12
C GLY A 122 8.22 14.79 -10.41
N GLN A 123 8.03 13.99 -9.36
CA GLN A 123 6.78 13.90 -8.59
C GLN A 123 6.95 14.48 -7.18
N ASN A 124 5.84 14.63 -6.46
CA ASN A 124 5.82 15.15 -5.09
C ASN A 124 5.26 14.09 -4.12
N PHE A 125 6.03 13.76 -3.09
CA PHE A 125 5.71 12.67 -2.16
C PHE A 125 4.40 12.92 -1.41
N THR A 126 4.17 14.14 -0.90
CA THR A 126 2.95 14.49 -0.15
C THR A 126 1.68 14.25 -0.94
N PHE A 127 1.70 14.48 -2.26
CA PHE A 127 0.55 14.21 -3.12
C PHE A 127 0.42 12.72 -3.44
N LEU A 128 1.52 12.05 -3.81
CA LEU A 128 1.53 10.62 -4.13
C LEU A 128 1.19 9.72 -2.93
N ALA A 129 1.52 10.15 -1.71
CA ALA A 129 1.30 9.36 -0.50
C ALA A 129 -0.16 9.32 -0.04
N VAL A 130 -1.04 10.16 -0.61
CA VAL A 130 -2.46 10.18 -0.26
C VAL A 130 -3.25 9.16 -1.10
N LYS A 131 -3.03 9.10 -2.41
CA LYS A 131 -3.73 8.19 -3.35
C LYS A 131 -2.90 7.88 -4.58
#